data_AF-A0A497PZB1-F1
#
_entry.id   AF-A0A497PZB1-F1
#
_cell.length_a   1.000
_cell.length_b   1.000
_cell.length_c   1.000
_cell.angle_alpha   90.00
_cell.angle_beta   90.00
_cell.angle_gamma   90.00
#
_symmetry.space_group_name_H-M   'P 1'
#
loop_
_entity.id
_entity.type
_entity.pdbx_description
1 polymer ?
#
loop_
_entity_poly.entity_id
_entity_poly.type
_entity_poly.pdbx_seq_one_letter_code
_entity_poly.pdbx_strand_id
1 'polypeptide(L)'
;MDFIPVIVWTILAVVLAVGMLLVSWFLRPHVLQNSEKTSTYECGQEPIGPARVSYPYNYLVYTILFVVVDVMGAFLWLLSASTFRYDVAIVWQTLLFVVIILGSVGYATKILPDLYLSGQETLQLYREAKARQVETGGGH
;
A
#
# COMPACT_ATOMS: atom_id res chain seq x y z
N MET A 1 16.37 24.74 18.65
CA MET A 1 15.24 24.42 19.55
C MET A 1 13.92 24.32 18.77
N ASP A 2 13.96 24.39 17.44
CA ASP A 2 12.79 24.67 16.59
C ASP A 2 11.97 23.43 16.23
N PHE A 3 12.49 22.23 16.53
CA PHE A 3 11.79 20.95 16.35
C PHE A 3 11.00 20.50 17.60
N ILE A 4 11.12 21.23 18.72
CA ILE A 4 10.37 20.93 19.94
C ILE A 4 8.85 20.84 19.68
N PRO A 5 8.23 21.78 18.93
CA PRO A 5 6.80 21.68 18.63
C PRO A 5 6.45 20.38 17.90
N VAL A 6 7.26 19.93 16.94
CA VAL A 6 7.01 18.70 16.18
C VAL A 6 6.97 17.50 17.13
N ILE A 7 7.96 17.38 18.00
CA ILE A 7 8.04 16.29 18.97
C ILE A 7 6.84 16.32 19.93
N VAL A 8 6.47 17.50 20.42
CA VAL A 8 5.30 17.66 21.31
C VAL A 8 4.01 17.21 20.62
N TRP A 9 3.77 17.62 19.37
CA TRP A 9 2.59 17.20 18.62
C TRP A 9 2.58 15.70 18.30
N THR A 10 3.73 15.12 17.97
CA THR A 10 3.85 13.67 17.76
C THR A 10 3.51 12.91 19.03
N ILE A 11 4.07 13.32 20.18
CA ILE A 11 3.78 12.68 21.48
C ILE A 11 2.30 12.82 21.80
N LEU A 12 1.71 14.01 21.64
CA LEU A 12 0.30 14.23 21.89
C LEU A 12 -0.59 13.33 21.02
N ALA A 13 -0.29 13.21 19.71
CA ALA A 13 -1.02 12.35 18.80
C ALA A 13 -0.97 10.87 19.24
N VAL A 14 0.21 10.38 19.63
CA VAL A 14 0.39 9.02 20.13
C VAL A 14 -0.37 8.82 21.45
N VAL A 15 -0.27 9.77 22.40
CA VAL A 15 -0.98 9.71 23.68
C VAL A 15 -2.49 9.69 23.47
N LEU A 16 -3.02 10.48 22.54
CA LEU A 16 -4.45 10.46 22.22
C LEU A 16 -4.88 9.14 21.58
N ALA A 17 -4.14 8.62 20.61
CA ALA A 17 -4.45 7.35 19.95
C ALA A 17 -4.41 6.17 20.94
N VAL A 18 -3.33 6.08 21.73
CA VAL A 18 -3.18 5.05 22.76
C VAL A 18 -4.21 5.24 23.87
N GLY A 19 -4.45 6.47 24.31
CA GLY A 19 -5.44 6.81 25.33
C GLY A 19 -6.85 6.37 24.91
N MET A 20 -7.25 6.64 23.67
CA MET A 20 -8.54 6.16 23.13
C MET A 20 -8.64 4.63 23.12
N LEU A 21 -7.57 3.94 22.73
CA LEU A 21 -7.53 2.47 22.75
C LEU A 21 -7.60 1.92 24.19
N LEU A 22 -6.91 2.55 25.15
CA LEU A 22 -6.94 2.15 26.56
C LEU A 22 -8.31 2.39 27.19
N VAL A 23 -8.94 3.54 26.92
CA VAL A 23 -10.30 3.83 27.37
C VAL A 23 -11.28 2.82 26.76
N SER A 24 -11.16 2.53 25.47
CA SER A 24 -11.99 1.52 24.80
C SER A 24 -11.80 0.14 25.42
N TRP A 25 -10.55 -0.26 25.69
CA TRP A 25 -10.23 -1.53 26.35
C TRP A 25 -10.78 -1.60 27.78
N PHE A 26 -10.70 -0.50 28.55
CA PHE A 26 -11.20 -0.43 29.91
C PHE A 26 -12.74 -0.43 29.99
N LEU A 27 -13.42 0.25 29.07
CA LEU A 27 -14.89 0.27 28.99
C LEU A 27 -15.47 -0.99 28.36
N ARG A 28 -14.67 -1.80 27.65
CA ARG A 28 -15.16 -2.98 26.94
C ARG A 28 -15.73 -4.01 27.94
N PRO A 29 -16.93 -4.56 27.69
CA PRO A 29 -17.44 -5.67 28.49
C PRO A 29 -16.53 -6.89 28.34
N HIS A 30 -16.14 -7.48 29.47
CA HIS A 30 -15.39 -8.73 29.51
C HIS A 30 -16.30 -9.90 29.09
N VAL A 31 -16.39 -10.14 27.78
CA VAL A 31 -17.06 -11.31 27.21
C VAL A 31 -16.06 -12.45 27.16
N LEU A 32 -16.44 -13.64 27.66
CA LEU A 32 -15.65 -14.87 27.52
C LEU A 32 -15.26 -15.05 26.04
N GLN A 33 -13.96 -15.16 25.80
CA GLN A 33 -13.42 -15.44 24.47
C GLN A 33 -13.65 -16.91 24.15
N ASN A 34 -14.83 -17.22 23.59
CA ASN A 34 -15.11 -18.53 23.04
C ASN A 34 -14.26 -18.75 21.78
N SER A 35 -13.89 -20.00 21.49
CA SER A 35 -13.07 -20.39 20.32
C SER A 35 -13.60 -19.82 19.00
N GLU A 36 -14.92 -19.74 18.83
CA GLU A 36 -15.60 -19.17 17.66
C GLU A 36 -15.43 -17.64 17.52
N LYS A 37 -15.18 -16.91 18.61
CA LYS A 37 -14.94 -15.46 18.57
C LYS A 37 -13.50 -15.12 18.23
N THR A 38 -12.58 -16.07 18.42
CA THR A 38 -11.14 -15.92 18.15
C THR A 38 -10.70 -16.68 16.90
N SER A 39 -11.59 -17.43 16.25
CA SER A 39 -11.34 -18.03 14.95
C SER A 39 -11.32 -16.96 13.85
N THR A 40 -10.61 -17.26 12.76
CA THR A 40 -10.60 -16.38 11.59
C THR A 40 -12.02 -16.31 11.02
N TYR A 41 -12.46 -15.10 10.67
CA TYR A 41 -13.76 -14.92 10.04
C TYR A 41 -13.75 -15.56 8.65
N GLU A 42 -14.54 -16.61 8.50
CA GLU A 42 -14.87 -17.23 7.22
C GLU A 42 -16.34 -16.97 6.90
N CYS A 43 -16.74 -17.15 5.64
CA CYS A 43 -18.13 -16.98 5.19
C CYS A 43 -19.10 -18.06 5.74
N GLY A 44 -18.83 -18.63 6.92
CA GLY A 44 -19.59 -19.72 7.55
C GLY A 44 -19.21 -21.11 7.05
N GLN A 45 -18.01 -21.28 6.48
CA GLN A 45 -17.47 -22.55 6.00
C GLN A 45 -16.17 -22.87 6.73
N GLU A 46 -15.88 -24.16 6.93
CA GLU A 46 -14.60 -24.57 7.53
C GLU A 46 -13.44 -24.28 6.56
N PRO A 47 -12.31 -23.76 7.08
CA PRO A 47 -11.15 -23.42 6.26
C PRO A 47 -10.56 -24.70 5.65
N ILE A 48 -10.60 -24.78 4.32
CA ILE A 48 -10.05 -25.89 3.55
C ILE A 48 -8.70 -25.51 2.92
N GLY A 49 -7.64 -26.19 3.34
CA GLY A 49 -6.31 -26.08 2.74
C GLY A 49 -5.45 -24.92 3.26
N PRO A 50 -4.21 -24.80 2.76
CA PRO A 50 -3.30 -23.74 3.18
C PRO A 50 -3.71 -22.38 2.59
N ALA A 51 -3.74 -21.33 3.44
CA ALA A 51 -4.07 -19.95 3.06
C ALA A 51 -3.03 -19.25 2.15
N ARG A 52 -2.16 -20.00 1.46
CA ARG A 52 -1.12 -19.45 0.60
C ARG A 52 -1.66 -19.19 -0.80
N VAL A 53 -2.07 -17.95 -1.02
CA VAL A 53 -2.32 -17.41 -2.36
C VAL A 53 -0.98 -16.94 -2.92
N SER A 54 -0.62 -17.36 -4.14
CA SER A 54 0.53 -16.82 -4.87
C SER A 54 0.33 -15.31 -5.04
N TYR A 55 1.27 -14.53 -4.51
CA TYR A 55 1.16 -13.07 -4.48
C TYR A 55 1.16 -12.51 -5.91
N PRO A 56 0.12 -11.78 -6.34
CA PRO A 56 0.14 -11.18 -7.66
C PRO A 56 1.18 -10.05 -7.67
N TYR A 57 2.01 -10.01 -8.72
CA TYR A 57 3.08 -9.02 -8.92
C TYR A 57 2.55 -7.62 -9.27
N ASN A 58 1.24 -7.51 -9.50
CA ASN A 58 0.54 -6.30 -9.89
C ASN A 58 0.73 -5.13 -8.90
N TYR A 59 0.78 -5.41 -7.59
CA TYR A 59 1.00 -4.37 -6.58
C TYR A 59 2.42 -3.81 -6.58
N LEU A 60 3.41 -4.61 -7.00
CA LEU A 60 4.81 -4.20 -7.04
C LEU A 60 5.03 -3.05 -8.02
N VAL A 61 4.32 -3.06 -9.15
CA VAL A 61 4.45 -2.04 -10.20
C VAL A 61 3.98 -0.68 -9.69
N TYR A 62 2.88 -0.65 -8.94
CA TYR A 62 2.41 0.57 -8.29
C TYR A 62 3.42 1.07 -7.25
N THR A 63 4.00 0.17 -6.45
CA THR A 63 5.03 0.54 -5.46
C THR A 63 6.27 1.14 -6.13
N ILE A 64 6.78 0.52 -7.20
CA ILE A 64 7.95 1.03 -7.93
C ILE A 64 7.63 2.39 -8.55
N LEU A 65 6.46 2.52 -9.19
CA LEU A 65 6.01 3.80 -9.77
C LEU A 65 5.92 4.90 -8.72
N PHE A 66 5.32 4.60 -7.56
CA PHE A 66 5.22 5.54 -6.44
C PHE A 66 6.59 6.00 -5.98
N VAL A 67 7.55 5.08 -5.78
CA VAL A 67 8.91 5.41 -5.36
C VAL A 67 9.62 6.28 -6.40
N VAL A 68 9.47 5.98 -7.70
CA VAL A 68 10.08 6.80 -8.77
C VAL A 68 9.54 8.23 -8.75
N VAL A 69 8.22 8.40 -8.71
CA VAL A 69 7.60 9.73 -8.69
C VAL A 69 7.91 10.48 -7.39
N ASP A 70 7.99 9.79 -6.25
CA ASP A 70 8.37 10.36 -4.95
C ASP A 70 9.81 10.91 -4.99
N VAL A 71 10.75 10.14 -5.54
CA VAL A 71 12.15 10.59 -5.75
C VAL A 71 12.21 11.79 -6.69
N MET A 72 11.43 11.79 -7.79
CA MET A 72 11.35 12.94 -8.69
C MET A 72 10.76 14.18 -7.98
N GLY A 73 9.78 14.00 -7.11
CA GLY A 73 9.22 15.06 -6.27
C GLY A 73 10.26 15.63 -5.30
N ALA A 74 11.10 14.77 -4.70
CA ALA A 74 12.20 15.21 -3.85
C ALA A 74 13.22 16.07 -4.61
N PHE A 75 13.51 15.76 -5.88
CA PHE A 75 14.35 16.61 -6.73
C PHE A 75 13.72 17.99 -7.00
N LEU A 76 12.41 18.07 -7.24
CA LEU A 76 11.71 19.35 -7.36
C LEU A 76 11.79 20.16 -6.07
N TRP A 77 11.60 19.50 -4.92
CA TRP A 77 11.73 20.15 -3.62
C TRP A 77 13.15 20.67 -3.38
N LEU A 78 14.18 19.88 -3.69
CA LEU A 78 15.58 20.29 -3.55
C LEU A 78 15.90 21.50 -4.42
N LEU A 79 15.39 21.53 -5.66
CA LEU A 79 15.56 22.67 -6.55
C LEU A 79 14.86 23.92 -5.99
N SER A 80 13.64 23.77 -5.48
CA SER A 80 12.86 24.84 -4.85
C SER A 80 13.55 25.41 -3.61
N ALA A 81 14.10 24.53 -2.76
CA ALA A 81 14.81 24.90 -1.54
C ALA A 81 16.23 25.43 -1.80
N SER A 82 16.77 25.24 -3.00
CA SER A 82 18.11 25.72 -3.36
C SER A 82 18.15 27.25 -3.43
N THR A 83 19.31 27.83 -3.09
CA THR A 83 19.55 29.27 -3.22
C THR A 83 20.07 29.65 -4.61
N PHE A 84 19.79 28.84 -5.66
CA PHE A 84 20.25 29.17 -7.00
C PHE A 84 19.64 30.49 -7.48
N ARG A 85 20.45 31.30 -8.15
CA ARG A 85 19.92 32.44 -8.92
C ARG A 85 19.10 31.84 -10.06
N TYR A 86 17.80 32.11 -10.08
CA TYR A 86 16.91 31.64 -11.12
C TYR A 86 17.29 32.26 -12.46
N ASP A 87 18.09 31.54 -13.22
CA ASP A 87 18.40 31.84 -14.61
C ASP A 87 17.35 31.21 -15.53
N VAL A 88 17.21 31.75 -16.74
CA VAL A 88 16.27 31.27 -17.76
C VAL A 88 16.52 29.78 -18.06
N ALA A 89 17.78 29.33 -18.02
CA ALA A 89 18.15 27.93 -18.18
C ALA A 89 17.51 27.01 -17.13
N ILE A 90 17.49 27.42 -15.85
CA ILE A 90 16.91 26.62 -14.76
C ILE A 90 15.40 26.52 -14.92
N VAL A 91 14.74 27.59 -15.36
CA VAL A 91 13.30 27.56 -15.63
C VAL A 91 12.96 26.54 -16.71
N TRP A 92 13.70 26.53 -17.83
CA TRP A 92 13.50 25.55 -18.89
C TRP A 92 13.81 24.11 -18.46
N GLN A 93 14.88 23.90 -17.70
CA GLN A 93 15.21 22.59 -17.13
C GLN A 93 14.11 22.09 -16.18
N THR A 94 13.57 22.96 -15.33
CA THR A 94 12.46 22.64 -14.42
C THR A 94 11.19 22.30 -15.19
N LEU A 95 10.84 23.09 -16.21
CA LEU A 95 9.67 22.83 -17.06
C LEU A 95 9.80 21.49 -17.77
N LEU A 96 10.96 21.19 -18.36
CA LEU A 96 11.22 19.90 -18.99
C LEU A 96 11.11 18.76 -17.97
N PHE A 97 11.65 18.93 -16.77
CA PHE A 97 11.55 17.92 -15.71
C PHE A 97 10.10 17.66 -15.28
N VAL A 98 9.28 18.71 -15.12
CA VAL A 98 7.85 18.57 -14.83
C VAL A 98 7.12 17.87 -15.96
N VAL A 99 7.42 18.19 -17.23
CA VAL A 99 6.85 17.48 -18.39
C VAL A 99 7.22 16.01 -18.38
N ILE A 100 8.44 15.64 -17.99
CA ILE A 100 8.85 14.24 -17.84
C ILE A 100 8.06 13.54 -16.72
N ILE A 101 7.87 14.18 -15.57
CA ILE A 101 7.04 13.63 -14.48
C ILE A 101 5.63 13.39 -14.97
N LEU A 102 4.99 14.41 -15.54
CA LEU A 102 3.61 14.30 -16.04
C LEU A 102 3.48 13.26 -17.15
N GLY A 103 4.45 13.20 -18.07
CA GLY A 103 4.50 12.20 -19.13
C GLY A 103 4.66 10.78 -18.59
N SER A 104 5.54 10.57 -17.60
CA SER A 104 5.72 9.27 -16.95
C SER A 104 4.46 8.80 -16.24
N VAL A 105 3.80 9.67 -15.46
CA VAL A 105 2.55 9.34 -14.77
C VAL A 105 1.43 9.09 -15.77
N GLY A 106 1.28 9.93 -16.80
CA GLY A 106 0.26 9.74 -17.85
C GLY A 106 0.47 8.46 -18.66
N TYR A 107 1.71 8.08 -18.94
CA TYR A 107 2.00 6.79 -19.56
C TYR A 107 1.71 5.63 -18.61
N ALA A 108 2.15 5.74 -17.35
CA ALA A 108 1.93 4.72 -16.33
C ALA A 108 0.43 4.43 -16.12
N THR A 109 -0.41 5.47 -16.01
CA THR A 109 -1.86 5.28 -15.85
C THR A 109 -2.52 4.63 -17.07
N LYS A 110 -1.93 4.78 -18.26
CA LYS A 110 -2.40 4.11 -19.47
C LYS A 110 -1.99 2.63 -19.56
N ILE A 111 -0.76 2.29 -19.14
CA ILE A 111 -0.23 0.91 -19.20
C ILE A 111 -0.67 0.05 -18.01
N LEU A 112 -0.86 0.66 -16.83
CA LEU A 112 -1.23 -0.04 -15.62
C LEU A 112 -2.43 -1.00 -15.83
N PRO A 113 -3.56 -0.60 -16.46
CA PRO A 113 -4.71 -1.48 -16.69
C PRO A 113 -4.38 -2.79 -17.40
N ASP A 114 -3.46 -2.77 -18.37
CA ASP A 114 -3.07 -3.95 -19.16
C ASP A 114 -2.17 -4.91 -18.37
N LEU A 115 -1.56 -4.42 -17.29
CA LEU A 115 -0.67 -5.19 -16.41
C LEU A 115 -1.41 -5.81 -15.21
N TYR A 116 -2.69 -5.43 -15.01
CA TYR A 116 -3.59 -6.10 -14.09
C TYR A 116 -4.29 -7.24 -14.82
N LEU A 117 -4.02 -8.47 -14.40
CA LEU A 117 -4.87 -9.59 -14.76
C LEU A 117 -6.30 -9.24 -14.33
N SER A 118 -7.26 -9.32 -15.24
CA SER A 118 -8.64 -8.96 -14.93
C SER A 118 -9.15 -9.83 -13.78
N GLY A 119 -10.02 -9.30 -12.91
CA GLY A 119 -10.54 -10.06 -11.77
C GLY A 119 -11.22 -11.39 -12.17
N GLN A 120 -11.64 -11.53 -13.42
CA GLN A 120 -12.16 -12.79 -13.97
C GLN A 120 -11.06 -13.79 -14.31
N GLU A 121 -9.95 -13.34 -14.92
CA GLU A 121 -8.79 -14.19 -15.21
C GLU A 121 -8.09 -14.65 -13.92
N THR A 122 -8.02 -13.80 -12.88
CA THR A 122 -7.44 -14.20 -11.59
C THR A 122 -8.28 -15.28 -10.93
N LEU A 123 -9.62 -15.19 -11.04
CA LEU A 123 -10.53 -16.23 -10.57
C LEU A 123 -10.40 -17.52 -11.36
N GLN A 124 -10.16 -17.45 -12.68
CA GLN A 124 -9.91 -18.63 -13.50
C GLN A 124 -8.60 -19.32 -13.09
N LEU A 125 -7.49 -18.57 -13.00
CA LEU A 125 -6.22 -19.11 -12.52
C LEU A 125 -6.32 -19.65 -11.09
N TYR A 126 -7.06 -18.99 -10.22
CA TYR A 126 -7.32 -19.47 -8.87
C TYR A 126 -8.11 -20.79 -8.88
N ARG A 127 -9.15 -20.91 -9.71
CA ARG A 127 -9.92 -22.15 -9.87
C ARG A 127 -9.07 -23.27 -10.43
N GLU A 128 -8.20 -23.00 -11.40
CA GLU A 128 -7.26 -23.97 -11.96
C GLU A 128 -6.19 -24.41 -10.96
N ALA A 129 -5.64 -23.47 -10.18
CA ALA A 129 -4.70 -23.77 -9.11
C ALA A 129 -5.37 -24.60 -8.00
N LYS A 130 -6.62 -24.27 -7.64
CA LYS A 130 -7.42 -25.02 -6.67
C LYS A 130 -7.76 -26.43 -7.19
N ALA A 131 -8.13 -26.57 -8.46
CA ALA A 131 -8.37 -27.87 -9.08
C ALA A 131 -7.12 -28.77 -9.03
N ARG A 132 -5.94 -28.22 -9.37
CA ARG A 132 -4.66 -28.93 -9.24
C ARG A 132 -4.35 -29.33 -7.80
N GLN A 133 -4.65 -28.47 -6.82
CA GLN A 133 -4.46 -28.81 -5.40
C GLN A 133 -5.37 -29.95 -4.93
N VAL A 134 -6.62 -29.99 -5.41
CA VAL A 134 -7.55 -31.09 -5.12
C VAL A 134 -7.07 -32.41 -5.74
N GLU A 135 -6.59 -32.39 -6.98
CA GLU A 135 -6.02 -33.57 -7.66
C GLU A 135 -4.76 -34.09 -6.96
N THR A 136 -3.91 -33.20 -6.45
CA THR A 136 -2.66 -33.59 -5.76
C THR A 136 -2.89 -34.01 -4.30
N GLY A 137 -3.95 -33.49 -3.65
CA GLY A 137 -4.31 -33.78 -2.26
C GLY A 137 -5.25 -34.98 -2.06
N GLY A 138 -5.89 -35.49 -3.12
CA GLY A 138 -6.80 -36.64 -3.06
C GLY A 138 -6.14 -38.03 -3.14
N GLY A 139 -4.80 -38.10 -3.11
CA GLY A 139 -4.01 -39.33 -3.22
C GLY A 139 -3.45 -39.89 -1.90
N HIS A 140 -3.84 -39.33 -0.74
CA HIS A 140 -3.44 -39.81 0.59
C HIS A 140 -4.66 -40.04 1.49
#